data_AF-A0A2V9JU89-F1
#
_entry.id   AF-A0A2V9JU89-F1
#
_cell.length_a   1.000
_cell.length_b   1.000
_cell.length_c   1.000
_cell.angle_alpha   90.00
_cell.angle_beta   90.00
_cell.angle_gamma   90.00
#
_symmetry.space_group_name_H-M   'P 1'
#
loop_
_entity.id
_entity.type
_entity.pdbx_description
1 polymer ?
#
loop_
_entity_poly.entity_id
_entity_poly.type
_entity_poly.pdbx_seq_one_letter_code
_entity_poly.pdbx_strand_id
1 'polypeptide(L)'
;MRNIRLVVAYDGTEFHGWQRQPGIPTIQGTLETAIERITKERVRLWGSGRTDAGVHASNQVANFKTQCRIPCENLVMALNRLLPPAIRAKEA
;
A
#
# COMPACT_ATOMS: atom_id res chain seq x y z
N MET A 1 -12.59 10.72 10.95
CA MET A 1 -12.10 9.92 9.81
C MET A 1 -11.00 10.70 9.10
N ARG A 2 -9.79 10.16 9.05
CA ARG A 2 -8.63 10.74 8.36
C ARG A 2 -8.56 10.21 6.94
N ASN A 3 -8.04 11.01 6.02
CA ASN A 3 -7.66 10.58 4.67
C ASN A 3 -6.14 10.70 4.57
N ILE A 4 -5.45 9.58 4.42
CA ILE A 4 -3.99 9.50 4.52
C ILE A 4 -3.42 9.33 3.11
N ARG A 5 -2.41 10.13 2.74
CA ARG A 5 -1.73 10.08 1.44
C ARG A 5 -0.46 9.25 1.58
N LEU A 6 -0.46 8.05 1.01
CA LEU A 6 0.70 7.17 0.99
C LEU A 6 1.50 7.36 -0.31
N VAL A 7 2.81 7.50 -0.20
CA VAL A 7 3.74 7.40 -1.34
C VAL A 7 4.49 6.09 -1.22
N VAL A 8 4.45 5.26 -2.27
CA VAL A 8 5.08 3.93 -2.28
C VAL A 8 6.04 3.77 -3.46
N ALA A 9 7.11 3.03 -3.22
CA ALA A 9 7.96 2.45 -4.23
C ALA A 9 7.73 0.94 -4.27
N TYR A 10 7.76 0.34 -5.45
CA TYR A 10 7.71 -1.10 -5.58
C TYR A 10 8.46 -1.63 -6.81
N ASP A 11 9.04 -2.81 -6.60
CA ASP A 11 9.43 -3.72 -7.67
C ASP A 11 8.23 -4.62 -8.01
N GLY A 12 7.69 -4.46 -9.22
CA GLY A 12 6.51 -5.19 -9.68
C GLY A 12 6.77 -6.61 -10.19
N THR A 13 8.02 -7.09 -10.24
CA THR A 13 8.41 -8.35 -10.91
C THR A 13 7.54 -9.54 -10.49
N GLU A 14 7.32 -9.72 -9.18
CA GLU A 14 6.55 -10.84 -8.61
C GLU A 14 5.05 -10.51 -8.40
N PHE A 15 4.56 -9.42 -9.00
CA PHE A 15 3.20 -8.94 -8.80
C PHE A 15 2.42 -8.86 -10.11
N HIS A 16 1.13 -9.22 -10.03
CA HIS A 16 0.18 -9.11 -11.14
C HIS A 16 -0.43 -7.71 -11.26
N GLY A 17 0.44 -6.70 -11.13
CA GLY A 17 0.12 -5.29 -11.27
C GLY A 17 -0.42 -4.65 -10.00
N TRP A 18 -0.91 -3.42 -10.17
CA TRP A 18 -1.40 -2.60 -9.09
C TRP A 18 -2.71 -3.13 -8.50
N GLN A 19 -3.71 -3.32 -9.36
CA GLN A 19 -5.11 -3.50 -8.96
C GLN A 19 -5.32 -4.84 -8.25
N ARG A 20 -6.01 -4.84 -7.10
CA ARG A 20 -6.37 -6.06 -6.37
C ARG A 20 -7.17 -7.02 -7.27
N GLN A 21 -6.75 -8.28 -7.29
CA GLN A 21 -7.39 -9.38 -8.01
C GLN A 21 -7.50 -10.61 -7.09
N PRO A 22 -8.52 -11.48 -7.24
CA PRO A 22 -8.67 -12.66 -6.41
C PRO A 22 -7.53 -13.67 -6.63
N GLY A 23 -7.00 -14.23 -5.53
CA GLY A 23 -6.09 -15.39 -5.57
C GLY A 23 -4.67 -15.12 -6.06
N ILE A 24 -4.30 -13.88 -6.42
CA ILE A 24 -2.97 -13.54 -6.95
C ILE A 24 -2.34 -12.32 -6.24
N PRO A 25 -1.01 -12.27 -6.11
CA PRO A 25 -0.33 -11.15 -5.47
C PRO A 25 -0.41 -9.88 -6.33
N THR A 26 -0.79 -8.77 -5.70
CA THR A 26 -0.94 -7.45 -6.33
C THR A 26 -0.49 -6.36 -5.36
N ILE A 27 -0.01 -5.22 -5.87
CA ILE A 27 0.52 -4.16 -5.00
C ILE A 27 -0.58 -3.61 -4.08
N GLN A 28 -1.77 -3.31 -4.61
CA GLN A 28 -2.91 -2.82 -3.83
C GLN A 28 -3.32 -3.83 -2.76
N GLY A 29 -3.48 -5.11 -3.11
CA GLY A 29 -3.93 -6.13 -2.17
C GLY A 29 -2.93 -6.34 -1.02
N THR A 30 -1.64 -6.33 -1.32
CA THR A 30 -0.58 -6.44 -0.30
C THR A 30 -0.57 -5.22 0.64
N LEU A 31 -0.69 -4.01 0.09
CA LEU A 31 -0.79 -2.79 0.90
C LEU A 31 -2.05 -2.77 1.77
N GLU A 32 -3.22 -3.08 1.22
CA GLU A 32 -4.48 -3.15 1.98
C GLU A 32 -4.38 -4.16 3.14
N THR A 33 -3.79 -5.34 2.90
CA THR A 33 -3.57 -6.36 3.95
C THR A 33 -2.65 -5.85 5.05
N ALA A 34 -1.57 -5.16 4.69
CA ALA A 34 -0.64 -4.58 5.67
C ALA A 34 -1.30 -3.45 6.48
N ILE A 35 -2.08 -2.59 5.83
CA ILE A 35 -2.82 -1.51 6.48
C ILE A 35 -3.84 -2.10 7.46
N GLU A 36 -4.64 -3.08 7.06
CA GLU A 36 -5.62 -3.75 7.93
C GLU A 36 -4.97 -4.36 9.17
N ARG A 37 -3.78 -4.97 9.03
CA ARG A 37 -3.04 -5.53 10.17
C ARG A 37 -2.64 -4.46 11.20
N ILE A 38 -2.31 -3.24 10.74
CA ILE A 38 -1.87 -2.11 11.58
C ILE A 38 -3.08 -1.38 12.18
N THR A 39 -4.04 -1.00 11.36
CA THR A 39 -5.18 -0.16 11.75
C THR A 39 -6.31 -0.96 12.39
N LYS A 40 -6.34 -2.29 12.18
CA LYS A 40 -7.47 -3.18 12.47
C LYS A 40 -8.76 -2.81 11.72
N GLU A 41 -8.61 -2.09 10.62
CA GLU A 41 -9.71 -1.64 9.77
C GLU A 41 -9.53 -2.18 8.35
N ARG A 42 -10.58 -2.75 7.76
CA ARG A 42 -10.61 -3.03 6.32
C ARG A 42 -10.72 -1.72 5.57
N VAL A 43 -9.67 -1.36 4.86
CA VAL A 43 -9.63 -0.14 4.06
C VAL A 43 -9.62 -0.47 2.57
N ARG A 44 -10.10 0.48 1.77
CA ARG A 44 -9.86 0.49 0.32
C ARG A 44 -8.80 1.51 0.01
N LEU A 45 -7.74 1.08 -0.65
CA LEU A 45 -6.66 1.92 -1.14
C LEU A 45 -6.96 2.37 -2.58
N TRP A 46 -6.83 3.67 -2.84
CA TRP A 46 -7.03 4.25 -4.16
C TRP A 46 -5.70 4.77 -4.69
N GLY A 47 -5.19 4.18 -5.77
CA GLY A 47 -3.95 4.61 -6.40
C GLY A 47 -4.15 5.78 -7.37
N SER A 48 -3.13 6.61 -7.57
CA SER A 48 -3.12 7.67 -8.58
C SER A 48 -3.13 7.14 -10.02
N GLY A 49 -2.67 5.91 -10.22
CA GLY A 49 -2.72 5.21 -11.49
C GLY A 49 -2.66 3.70 -11.29
N ARG A 50 -2.97 2.95 -12.35
CA ARG A 50 -2.75 1.50 -12.39
C ARG A 50 -1.43 1.22 -13.10
N THR A 51 -0.75 0.17 -12.67
CA THR A 51 0.38 -0.42 -13.39
C THR A 51 0.07 -1.87 -13.71
N ASP A 52 0.50 -2.33 -14.88
CA ASP A 52 0.33 -3.73 -15.31
C ASP A 52 1.27 -4.67 -14.55
N ALA A 53 1.10 -5.97 -14.77
CA ALA A 53 1.96 -7.00 -14.18
C ALA A 53 3.44 -6.77 -14.53
N GLY A 54 4.33 -6.94 -13.55
CA GLY A 54 5.77 -6.71 -13.71
C GLY A 54 6.20 -5.24 -13.68
N VAL A 55 5.30 -4.28 -13.88
CA VAL A 55 5.68 -2.85 -13.93
C VAL A 55 6.04 -2.32 -12.54
N HIS A 56 7.15 -1.60 -12.45
CA HIS A 56 7.67 -0.99 -11.21
C HIS A 56 7.17 0.46 -11.03
N ALA A 57 7.31 1.00 -9.81
CA ALA A 57 7.12 2.42 -9.56
C ALA A 57 8.06 2.94 -8.46
N SER A 58 8.55 4.18 -8.62
CA SER A 58 9.40 4.83 -7.61
C SER A 58 8.62 5.69 -6.61
N ASN A 59 7.47 6.25 -7.01
CA ASN A 59 6.67 7.18 -6.21
C ASN A 59 5.17 7.09 -6.56
N GLN A 60 4.62 5.87 -6.64
CA GLN A 60 3.18 5.73 -6.83
C GLN A 60 2.46 6.34 -5.63
N VAL A 61 1.50 7.22 -5.87
CA VAL A 61 0.73 7.87 -4.82
C VAL A 61 -0.58 7.11 -4.65
N ALA A 62 -1.02 6.97 -3.40
CA ALA A 62 -2.32 6.40 -3.10
C ALA A 62 -2.92 7.05 -1.85
N ASN A 63 -4.22 6.86 -1.63
CA ASN A 63 -4.84 7.26 -0.38
C ASN A 63 -5.82 6.23 0.15
N PHE A 64 -6.03 6.26 1.46
CA PHE A 64 -7.05 5.47 2.15
C PHE A 64 -7.63 6.26 3.33
N LYS A 65 -8.86 5.90 3.71
CA LYS A 65 -9.57 6.50 4.84
C LYS A 65 -9.53 5.55 6.04
N THR A 66 -9.30 6.08 7.23
CA THR A 66 -9.23 5.30 8.48
C THR A 66 -9.61 6.15 9.70
N GLN A 67 -10.08 5.51 10.77
CA GLN A 67 -10.26 6.15 12.09
C GLN A 67 -9.02 6.03 12.98
N CYS A 68 -8.04 5.21 12.56
CA CYS A 68 -6.78 5.01 13.25
C CYS A 68 -6.07 6.33 13.58
N ARG A 69 -5.61 6.44 14.84
CA ARG A 69 -4.94 7.62 15.38
C ARG A 69 -3.40 7.53 15.35
N ILE A 70 -2.85 6.46 14.79
CA ILE A 70 -1.39 6.31 14.66
C ILE A 70 -0.85 7.48 13.81
N PRO A 71 0.19 8.20 14.27
CA PRO A 71 0.85 9.25 13.49
C PRO A 71 1.36 8.74 12.14
N CYS A 72 1.37 9.60 11.11
CA CYS A 72 1.75 9.18 9.75
C CYS A 72 3.16 8.59 9.66
N GLU A 73 4.14 9.20 10.32
CA GLU A 73 5.51 8.68 10.43
C GLU A 73 5.58 7.26 10.99
N ASN A 74 4.74 6.96 11.98
CA ASN A 74 4.65 5.63 12.59
C ASN A 74 3.96 4.62 11.67
N LEU A 75 3.04 5.07 10.81
CA LEU A 75 2.44 4.21 9.78
C LEU A 75 3.47 3.77 8.75
N VAL A 76 4.36 4.68 8.30
CA VAL A 76 5.44 4.33 7.35
C VAL A 76 6.35 3.24 7.94
N MET A 77 6.80 3.42 9.18
CA MET A 77 7.62 2.42 9.88
C MET A 77 6.89 1.10 10.07
N ALA A 78 5.63 1.13 10.49
CA ALA A 78 4.82 -0.07 10.71
C ALA A 78 4.54 -0.83 9.40
N LEU A 79 4.24 -0.12 8.31
CA LEU A 79 4.04 -0.70 6.98
C LEU A 79 5.31 -1.40 6.51
N ASN A 80 6.46 -0.74 6.55
CA ASN A 80 7.72 -1.31 6.08
C ASN A 80 8.18 -2.54 6.90
N ARG A 81 7.70 -2.72 8.12
CA ARG A 81 7.92 -3.94 8.92
C ARG A 81 7.06 -5.13 8.46
N LEU A 82 5.90 -4.88 7.85
CA LEU A 82 4.97 -5.93 7.40
C LEU A 82 5.03 -6.20 5.89
N LEU A 83 5.46 -5.21 5.11
CA LEU A 83 5.54 -5.31 3.66
C LEU A 83 6.73 -6.18 3.22
N PRO A 84 6.58 -6.94 2.10
CA PRO A 84 7.71 -7.64 1.50
C PRO A 84 8.80 -6.66 1.08
N PRO A 85 10.07 -7.10 0.94
CA PRO A 85 11.19 -6.26 0.50
C PRO A 85 10.92 -5.44 -0.78
N ALA A 86 10.14 -6.02 -1.68
CA ALA A 86 9.76 -5.43 -2.96
C ALA A 86 8.83 -4.21 -2.86
N ILE A 87 8.21 -3.92 -1.70
CA ILE A 87 7.31 -2.76 -1.54
C ILE A 87 7.78 -1.92 -0.35
N ARG A 88 7.93 -0.61 -0.55
CA ARG A 88 8.31 0.33 0.50
C ARG A 88 7.35 1.52 0.53
N ALA A 89 6.82 1.82 1.71
CA ALA A 89 6.21 3.11 2.01
C ALA A 89 7.34 4.13 2.21
N LYS A 90 7.25 5.26 1.51
CA LYS A 90 8.18 6.38 1.61
C LYS A 90 7.64 7.49 2.51
N GLU A 91 6.35 7.78 2.37
CA GLU A 91 5.65 8.87 3.08
C GLU A 91 4.18 8.50 3.32
N ALA A 92 3.54 9.08 4.35
CA ALA A 92 2.12 8.91 4.70
C ALA A 92 1.48 10.24 5.15
#